data_AF-A0A6B2DXN3-F1
#
_entry.id   AF-A0A6B2DXN3-F1
#
_cell.length_a   1.000
_cell.length_b   1.000
_cell.length_c   1.000
_cell.angle_alpha   90.00
_cell.angle_beta   90.00
_cell.angle_gamma   90.00
#
_symmetry.space_group_name_H-M   'P 1'
#
loop_
_entity.id
_entity.type
_entity.pdbx_description
1 polymer ?
#
loop_
_entity_poly.entity_id
_entity_poly.type
_entity_poly.pdbx_seq_one_letter_code
_entity_poly.pdbx_strand_id
1 'polypeptide(L)' 'VPHGVSGLLVPGHGAEEWADALAAVALRPDRRAELGANAVVHARRFSWRRTTDALLDIYAQATSAFRQALELRAEVAV' A
#
# COMPACT_ATOMS: atom_id res chain seq x y z
N VAL A 1 -5.48 -6.47 3.35
CA VAL A 1 -6.62 -7.24 2.80
C VAL A 1 -7.78 -7.20 3.79
N PRO A 2 -8.90 -6.54 3.47
CA PRO A 2 -10.15 -6.72 4.22
C PRO A 2 -10.70 -8.15 4.08
N HIS A 3 -10.77 -8.89 5.19
CA HIS A 3 -11.31 -10.26 5.23
C HIS A 3 -12.75 -10.31 4.70
N GLY A 4 -13.06 -11.29 3.88
CA GLY A 4 -14.39 -11.54 3.32
C GLY A 4 -14.82 -10.57 2.22
N VAL A 5 -14.07 -9.48 1.99
CA VAL A 5 -14.40 -8.45 0.99
C VAL A 5 -13.45 -8.53 -0.20
N SER A 6 -12.15 -8.44 0.04
CA SER A 6 -11.14 -8.44 -1.03
C SER A 6 -10.19 -9.64 -0.97
N GLY A 7 -10.49 -10.61 -0.11
CA GLY A 7 -9.72 -11.81 0.15
C GLY A 7 -10.15 -12.48 1.46
N LEU A 8 -9.58 -13.63 1.77
CA LEU A 8 -9.75 -14.30 3.06
C LEU A 8 -8.47 -14.19 3.88
N LEU A 9 -8.65 -14.02 5.18
CA LEU A 9 -7.60 -14.17 6.18
C LEU A 9 -7.83 -15.52 6.84
N VAL A 10 -6.85 -16.39 6.76
CA VAL A 10 -6.88 -17.71 7.41
C VAL A 10 -6.20 -17.54 8.76
N PRO A 11 -6.89 -17.84 9.88
CA PRO A 11 -6.24 -17.86 11.18
C PRO A 11 -5.22 -19.00 11.17
N GLY A 12 -3.98 -18.73 11.59
CA GLY A 12 -2.95 -19.77 11.72
C GLY A 12 -2.38 -20.30 10.40
N HIS A 13 -1.74 -21.47 10.52
CA HIS A 13 -0.98 -22.12 9.44
C HIS A 13 -1.34 -23.61 9.33
N GLY A 14 -2.46 -24.05 9.91
CA GLY A 14 -2.91 -25.43 9.84
C GLY A 14 -3.26 -25.83 8.41
N ALA A 15 -2.85 -27.02 7.98
CA ALA A 15 -3.11 -27.48 6.62
C ALA A 15 -4.61 -27.57 6.29
N GLU A 16 -5.43 -28.01 7.26
CA GLU A 16 -6.89 -28.10 7.11
C GLU A 16 -7.54 -26.72 6.95
N GLU A 17 -7.18 -25.75 7.79
CA GLU A 17 -7.69 -24.37 7.73
C GLU A 17 -7.38 -23.72 6.36
N TRP A 18 -6.18 -23.98 5.84
CA TRP A 18 -5.78 -23.53 4.52
C TRP A 18 -6.50 -24.26 3.39
N ALA A 19 -6.70 -25.58 3.50
CA ALA A 19 -7.46 -26.35 2.52
C ALA A 19 -8.90 -25.83 2.40
N ASP A 20 -9.56 -25.57 3.53
CA ASP A 20 -10.92 -25.04 3.57
C ASP A 20 -11.00 -23.64 2.95
N ALA A 21 -10.07 -22.74 3.30
CA ALA A 21 -10.04 -21.39 2.75
C ALA A 21 -9.79 -21.38 1.24
N LEU A 22 -8.88 -22.23 0.75
CA LEU A 22 -8.60 -22.38 -0.68
C LEU A 22 -9.81 -22.96 -1.40
N ALA A 23 -10.45 -24.01 -0.86
CA ALA A 23 -11.66 -24.60 -1.44
C ALA A 23 -12.80 -23.57 -1.53
N ALA A 24 -13.01 -22.77 -0.49
CA ALA A 24 -14.05 -21.74 -0.43
C ALA A 24 -13.91 -20.66 -1.52
N VAL A 25 -12.72 -20.47 -2.08
CA VAL A 25 -12.47 -19.52 -3.17
C VAL A 25 -12.33 -20.23 -4.52
N ALA A 26 -11.53 -21.29 -4.61
CA ALA A 26 -11.20 -21.96 -5.86
C ALA A 26 -12.43 -22.66 -6.48
N LEU A 27 -13.26 -23.31 -5.64
CA LEU A 27 -14.40 -24.11 -6.08
C LEU A 27 -15.69 -23.31 -6.25
N ARG A 28 -15.67 -22.00 -5.96
CA ARG A 28 -16.84 -21.11 -6.04
C ARG A 28 -16.56 -19.92 -6.97
N PRO A 29 -16.81 -20.05 -8.29
CA PRO A 29 -16.45 -19.05 -9.29
C PRO A 29 -17.02 -17.65 -9.00
N ASP A 30 -18.27 -17.56 -8.57
CA ASP A 30 -18.92 -16.28 -8.26
C ASP A 30 -18.25 -15.59 -7.08
N ARG A 31 -17.91 -16.36 -6.03
CA ARG A 31 -17.19 -15.85 -4.86
C ARG A 31 -15.79 -15.36 -5.24
N ARG A 32 -15.09 -16.11 -6.11
CA ARG A 32 -13.78 -15.70 -6.62
C ARG A 32 -13.86 -14.40 -7.41
N ALA A 33 -14.86 -14.26 -8.27
CA ALA A 33 -15.10 -13.05 -9.05
C ALA A 33 -15.41 -11.84 -8.15
N GLU A 34 -16.27 -12.01 -7.14
CA GLU A 34 -16.62 -10.98 -6.17
C GLU A 34 -15.38 -10.48 -5.40
N LEU A 35 -14.61 -11.40 -4.80
CA LEU A 35 -13.39 -11.06 -4.07
C LEU A 35 -12.36 -10.38 -4.98
N GLY A 36 -12.22 -10.84 -6.23
CA GLY A 36 -11.31 -10.27 -7.22
C GLY A 36 -11.68 -8.84 -7.63
N ALA A 37 -12.96 -8.57 -7.89
CA ALA A 37 -13.44 -7.22 -8.24
C ALA A 37 -13.15 -6.23 -7.10
N ASN A 38 -13.45 -6.62 -5.86
CA ASN A 38 -13.17 -5.81 -4.68
C ASN A 38 -11.66 -5.62 -4.45
N ALA A 39 -10.84 -6.64 -4.71
CA ALA A 39 -9.38 -6.56 -4.63
C ALA A 39 -8.81 -5.52 -5.60
N VAL A 40 -9.33 -5.43 -6.84
CA VAL A 40 -8.93 -4.39 -7.80
C VAL A 40 -9.25 -3.00 -7.27
N VAL A 41 -10.45 -2.78 -6.74
CA VAL A 41 -10.85 -1.48 -6.16
C VAL A 41 -9.94 -1.11 -4.98
N HIS A 42 -9.64 -2.06 -4.11
CA HIS A 42 -8.74 -1.86 -2.97
C HIS A 42 -7.32 -1.51 -3.44
N ALA A 43 -6.77 -2.28 -4.39
CA ALA A 43 -5.42 -2.08 -4.92
C ALA A 43 -5.24 -0.73 -5.60
N ARG A 44 -6.25 -0.20 -6.31
CA ARG A 44 -6.20 1.12 -6.96
C ARG A 44 -5.95 2.28 -5.99
N ARG A 45 -6.25 2.10 -4.69
CA ARG A 45 -5.93 3.10 -3.65
C ARG A 45 -4.43 3.10 -3.30
N PHE A 46 -3.72 2.02 -3.55
CA PHE A 46 -2.28 1.90 -3.34
C PHE A 46 -1.58 2.01 -4.70
N SER A 47 -1.11 3.22 -5.04
CA SER A 47 -0.38 3.44 -6.28
C SER A 47 1.05 3.84 -5.97
N TRP A 48 2.01 3.09 -6.53
CA TRP A 48 3.42 3.45 -6.52
C TRP A 48 3.62 4.89 -7.01
N ARG A 49 2.84 5.34 -8.00
CA ARG A 49 2.90 6.71 -8.51
C ARG A 49 2.65 7.74 -7.41
N ARG A 50 1.56 7.59 -6.64
CA ARG A 50 1.26 8.52 -5.53
C ARG A 50 2.36 8.54 -4.47
N THR A 51 2.93 7.37 -4.16
CA THR A 51 4.05 7.29 -3.21
C THR A 51 5.29 7.98 -3.76
N THR A 52 5.62 7.77 -5.04
CA THR A 52 6.77 8.41 -5.69
C THR A 52 6.60 9.92 -5.81
N ASP A 53 5.42 10.41 -6.19
CA ASP A 53 5.12 11.84 -6.29
C ASP A 53 5.31 12.51 -4.93
N ALA A 54 4.70 11.95 -3.86
CA ALA A 54 4.86 12.47 -2.51
C ALA A 54 6.32 12.42 -2.02
N LEU A 55 7.08 11.38 -2.39
CA LEU A 55 8.48 11.26 -2.05
C LEU A 55 9.33 12.36 -2.71
N LEU A 56 9.08 12.63 -4.01
CA LEU A 56 9.77 13.69 -4.75
C LEU A 56 9.45 15.08 -4.18
N ASP A 57 8.18 15.33 -3.84
CA ASP A 57 7.75 16.60 -3.23
C ASP A 57 8.48 16.84 -1.90
N ILE A 58 8.58 15.81 -1.06
CA ILE A 58 9.30 15.91 0.22
C ILE A 58 10.79 16.17 0.00
N TYR A 59 11.42 15.49 -0.96
CA TYR A 59 12.84 15.74 -1.26
C TYR A 59 13.08 17.16 -1.80
N ALA A 60 12.19 17.68 -2.64
CA ALA A 60 12.27 19.06 -3.12
C ALA A 60 12.18 20.06 -1.96
N GLN A 61 11.22 19.86 -1.05
CA GLN A 61 11.06 20.69 0.14
C GLN A 61 12.29 20.62 1.06
N ALA A 62 12.78 19.41 1.35
CA ALA A 62 13.96 19.22 2.19
C ALA A 62 15.22 19.86 1.59
N THR A 63 15.41 19.74 0.28
CA THR A 63 16.54 20.37 -0.43
C THR A 63 16.46 21.89 -0.36
N SER A 64 15.27 22.46 -0.55
CA SER A 64 15.05 23.91 -0.46
C SER A 64 15.34 24.43 0.95
N ALA A 65 14.78 23.77 1.97
CA ALA A 65 14.98 24.14 3.37
C ALA A 65 16.47 24.05 3.77
N PHE A 66 17.18 23.03 3.29
CA PHE A 66 18.61 22.87 3.54
C PHE A 66 19.44 24.00 2.93
N ARG A 67 19.14 24.42 1.70
CA ARG A 67 19.83 25.57 1.07
C ARG A 67 19.62 26.87 1.83
N GLN A 68 18.36 27.16 2.19
CA GLN A 68 18.04 28.36 2.99
C GLN A 68 18.78 28.39 4.33
N ALA A 69 18.86 27.24 5.01
CA ALA A 69 19.60 27.14 6.26
C ALA A 69 21.11 27.40 6.09
N LEU A 70 21.70 26.99 4.96
CA LEU A 70 23.10 27.30 4.64
C LEU A 70 23.33 28.78 4.35
N GLU A 71 22.41 29.42 3.61
CA GLU A 71 22.47 30.85 3.29
C GLU A 71 22.38 31.71 4.55
N LEU A 72 21.38 31.44 5.41
CA LEU A 72 21.24 32.13 6.70
C LEU A 72 22.47 31.96 7.60
N ARG A 73 23.09 30.77 7.60
CA ARG A 73 24.32 30.53 8.37
C ARG A 73 25.51 31.29 7.81
N ALA A 74 25.60 31.46 6.50
CA ALA A 74 26.66 32.23 5.85
C ALA A 74 26.50 33.74 6.12
N GLU A 75 25.27 34.26 6.12
CA GLU A 75 24.98 35.67 6.42
C GLU A 75 25.29 36.04 7.88
N VAL A 76 25.06 35.14 8.84
CA VAL A 76 25.38 35.37 10.26
C VAL A 76 26.88 35.28 10.55
N ALA A 77 27.66 34.65 9.65
CA ALA A 77 29.10 34.48 9.80
C ALA A 77 29.93 35.63 9.19
N VAL A 78 29.29 36.63 8.57
CA VAL A 78 29.89 37.85 7.99
C VAL A 78 29.64 39.04 8.91
#